data_AF-A0A1S4F085-F1
#
_entry.id   AF-A0A1S4F085-F1
#
_cell.length_a   1.000
_cell.length_b   1.000
_cell.length_c   1.000
_cell.angle_alpha   90.00
_cell.angle_beta   90.00
_cell.angle_gamma   90.00
#
_symmetry.space_group_name_H-M   'P 1'
#
loop_
_entity.id
_entity.type
_entity.pdbx_description
1 polymer ?
#
loop_
_entity_poly.entity_id
_entity_poly.type
_entity_poly.pdbx_seq_one_letter_code
_entity_poly.pdbx_strand_id
1 'polypeptide(L)'
;MASNRHFGVMGYIYAGLCLTASILLIINSSNTVKLARVDGDSISGVSIIVLIGSLICLVFNAFLMLGMIMNRLEFVKYHLRFISTIYVLILLGLIIGCIGSVIGLKNTGIPDANVIGLLAFTTTLMGITLITCVTLQFSLIVWILNGVMRLITEDMMRLLVSEDANEMA
;
A
#
# COMPACT_ATOMS: atom_id res chain seq x y z
N MET A 1 -23.36 -2.26 18.32
CA MET A 1 -23.68 -1.44 17.12
C MET A 1 -22.72 -0.29 16.86
N ALA A 2 -22.24 0.47 17.86
CA ALA A 2 -21.30 1.59 17.63
C ALA A 2 -19.93 1.19 17.04
N SER A 3 -19.32 0.10 17.54
CA SER A 3 -18.01 -0.41 17.08
C SER A 3 -17.92 -0.64 15.57
N ASN A 4 -18.99 -1.14 14.93
CA ASN A 4 -18.95 -1.52 13.53
C ASN A 4 -19.04 -0.30 12.59
N ARG A 5 -19.76 0.75 13.00
CA ARG A 5 -19.78 2.03 12.27
C ARG A 5 -18.39 2.69 12.22
N HIS A 6 -17.59 2.56 13.27
CA HIS A 6 -16.23 3.10 13.30
C HIS A 6 -15.33 2.43 12.24
N PHE A 7 -15.48 1.12 12.01
CA PHE A 7 -14.76 0.43 10.94
C PHE A 7 -15.16 0.91 9.55
N GLY A 8 -16.45 1.21 9.32
CA GLY A 8 -16.90 1.82 8.08
C GLY A 8 -16.21 3.17 7.82
N VAL A 9 -16.20 4.06 8.83
CA VAL A 9 -15.52 5.37 8.72
C VAL A 9 -14.02 5.21 8.51
N MET A 10 -13.35 4.32 9.26
CA MET A 10 -11.92 4.04 9.06
C MET A 10 -11.63 3.49 7.65
N GLY A 11 -12.50 2.66 7.10
CA GLY A 11 -12.41 2.17 5.73
C GLY A 11 -12.46 3.29 4.69
N TYR A 12 -13.41 4.22 4.83
CA TYR A 12 -13.52 5.40 3.96
C TYR A 12 -12.32 6.35 4.08
N ILE A 13 -11.83 6.59 5.30
CA ILE A 13 -10.61 7.38 5.52
C ILE A 13 -9.41 6.70 4.86
N TYR A 14 -9.26 5.39 5.03
CA TYR A 14 -8.19 4.61 4.39
C TYR A 14 -8.25 4.71 2.86
N ALA A 15 -9.42 4.47 2.25
CA ALA A 15 -9.59 4.56 0.80
C ALA A 15 -9.32 5.99 0.27
N GLY A 16 -9.77 7.01 1.00
CA GLY A 16 -9.50 8.41 0.68
C GLY A 16 -8.01 8.73 0.69
N LEU A 17 -7.29 8.35 1.76
CA LEU A 17 -5.84 8.54 1.86
C LEU A 17 -5.09 7.81 0.73
N CYS A 18 -5.50 6.59 0.38
CA CYS A 18 -4.89 5.84 -0.72
C CYS A 18 -5.11 6.49 -2.09
N LEU A 19 -6.32 7.03 -2.35
CA LEU A 19 -6.59 7.79 -3.57
C LEU A 19 -5.77 9.08 -3.63
N THR A 20 -5.73 9.86 -2.56
CA THR A 20 -4.93 11.09 -2.49
C THR A 20 -3.44 10.78 -2.73
N ALA A 21 -2.90 9.74 -2.09
CA ALA A 21 -1.53 9.31 -2.31
C ALA A 21 -1.27 8.91 -3.77
N SER A 22 -2.19 8.18 -4.39
CA SER A 22 -2.07 7.77 -5.80
C SER A 22 -2.07 8.98 -6.74
N ILE A 23 -2.94 9.96 -6.52
CA ILE A 23 -3.00 11.20 -7.30
C ILE A 23 -1.72 12.01 -7.12
N LEU A 24 -1.22 12.16 -5.89
CA LEU A 24 0.03 12.87 -5.61
C LEU A 24 1.22 12.19 -6.31
N LEU A 25 1.28 10.86 -6.34
CA LEU A 25 2.31 10.11 -7.07
C LEU A 25 2.21 10.31 -8.59
N ILE A 26 1.00 10.36 -9.16
CA ILE A 26 0.78 10.66 -10.57
C ILE A 26 1.27 12.07 -10.90
N ILE A 27 0.89 13.07 -10.10
CA ILE A 27 1.31 14.47 -10.32
C ILE A 27 2.83 14.60 -10.22
N ASN A 28 3.43 13.99 -9.19
CA ASN A 28 4.86 14.10 -8.95
C ASN A 28 5.67 13.36 -10.04
N SER A 29 5.26 12.15 -10.43
CA SER A 29 5.88 11.44 -11.55
C SER A 29 5.75 12.22 -12.85
N SER A 30 4.59 12.81 -13.15
CA SER A 30 4.37 13.66 -14.33
C SER A 30 5.28 14.89 -14.39
N ASN A 31 5.58 15.50 -13.23
CA ASN A 31 6.55 16.60 -13.13
C ASN A 31 8.00 16.11 -13.23
N THR A 32 8.29 14.89 -12.77
CA THR A 32 9.64 14.28 -12.82
C THR A 32 9.95 13.65 -14.19
N VAL A 33 8.94 13.32 -15.01
CA VAL A 33 9.12 12.96 -16.43
C VAL A 33 9.68 14.13 -17.24
N LYS A 34 9.42 15.37 -16.82
CA LYS A 34 10.05 16.57 -17.40
C LYS A 34 11.41 16.76 -16.76
N LEU A 35 12.41 15.97 -17.18
CA LEU A 35 13.78 16.26 -16.80
C LEU A 35 14.18 17.58 -17.47
N ALA A 36 14.44 18.62 -16.68
CA ALA A 36 15.02 19.86 -17.16
C ALA A 36 16.40 19.57 -17.79
N ARG A 37 16.44 19.37 -19.11
CA ARG A 37 17.64 19.54 -19.93
C ARG A 37 17.27 20.23 -21.23
N VAL A 38 18.06 21.27 -21.52
CA VAL A 38 17.96 22.16 -22.68
C VAL A 38 18.30 21.43 -24.00
N ASP A 39 18.76 20.18 -23.96
CA ASP A 39 19.07 19.39 -25.15
C ASP A 39 18.64 17.91 -24.97
N GLY A 40 17.55 17.51 -25.63
CA GLY A 40 17.13 16.12 -25.83
C GLY A 40 16.52 15.40 -24.62
N ASP A 41 15.19 15.19 -24.66
CA ASP A 41 14.44 14.46 -23.63
C ASP A 41 14.94 13.01 -23.47
N SER A 42 15.57 12.71 -22.33
CA SER A 42 15.79 11.33 -21.88
C SER A 42 14.75 11.00 -20.82
N ILE A 43 13.71 10.26 -21.22
CA ILE A 43 12.68 9.79 -20.30
C ILE A 43 13.33 8.80 -19.33
N SER A 44 13.34 9.13 -18.04
CA SER A 44 13.83 8.22 -17.00
C SER A 44 12.89 7.02 -16.87
N GLY A 45 13.38 5.80 -17.16
CA GLY A 45 12.60 4.56 -17.06
C GLY A 45 12.00 4.33 -15.66
N VAL A 46 12.65 4.84 -14.61
CA VAL A 46 12.12 4.82 -13.23
C VAL A 46 10.82 5.62 -13.12
N SER A 47 10.73 6.76 -13.80
CA SER A 47 9.53 7.61 -13.77
C SER A 47 8.34 6.93 -14.45
N ILE A 48 8.57 6.23 -15.56
CA ILE A 48 7.53 5.44 -16.25
C ILE A 48 7.00 4.32 -15.33
N ILE A 49 7.89 3.58 -14.67
CA ILE A 49 7.51 2.50 -13.75
C ILE A 49 6.67 3.05 -12.59
N VAL A 50 7.08 4.20 -12.02
CA VAL A 50 6.33 4.87 -10.96
C VAL A 50 4.95 5.33 -11.45
N LEU A 51 4.87 5.88 -12.66
CA LEU A 51 3.60 6.32 -13.25
C LEU A 51 2.64 5.14 -13.47
N ILE A 52 3.11 4.04 -14.08
CA ILE A 52 2.30 2.84 -14.30
C ILE A 52 1.86 2.23 -12.96
N GLY A 53 2.78 2.12 -11.99
CA GLY A 53 2.46 1.63 -10.66
C GLY A 53 1.40 2.48 -9.97
N SER A 54 1.50 3.81 -10.07
CA SER A 54 0.53 4.74 -9.49
C SER A 54 -0.86 4.63 -10.13
N LEU A 55 -0.94 4.39 -11.44
CA LEU A 55 -2.21 4.15 -12.15
C LEU A 55 -2.86 2.84 -11.72
N ILE A 56 -2.08 1.75 -11.61
CA ILE A 56 -2.60 0.47 -11.12
C ILE A 56 -3.13 0.64 -9.69
N CYS A 57 -2.38 1.29 -8.81
CA CYS A 57 -2.84 1.61 -7.46
C CYS A 57 -4.13 2.43 -7.45
N LEU A 58 -4.24 3.44 -8.32
CA LEU A 58 -5.45 4.26 -8.44
C LEU A 58 -6.68 3.42 -8.79
N VAL A 59 -6.56 2.50 -9.76
CA VAL A 59 -7.66 1.62 -10.19
C VAL A 59 -8.11 0.70 -9.05
N PHE A 60 -7.18 0.06 -8.35
CA PHE A 60 -7.52 -0.81 -7.21
C PHE A 60 -8.13 -0.03 -6.05
N ASN A 61 -7.65 1.18 -5.77
CA ASN A 61 -8.22 2.07 -4.76
C ASN A 61 -9.64 2.53 -5.13
N ALA A 62 -9.91 2.77 -6.42
CA ALA A 62 -11.26 3.06 -6.90
C ALA A 62 -12.20 1.84 -6.74
N PHE A 63 -11.71 0.63 -7.01
CA PHE A 63 -12.48 -0.60 -6.76
C PHE A 63 -12.76 -0.83 -5.27
N LEU A 64 -11.83 -0.52 -4.38
CA LEU A 64 -12.09 -0.55 -2.94
C LEU A 64 -13.23 0.41 -2.56
N MET A 65 -13.16 1.66 -3.03
CA MET A 65 -14.20 2.66 -2.75
C MET A 65 -15.56 2.21 -3.27
N LEU A 66 -15.63 1.67 -4.49
CA LEU A 66 -16.85 1.13 -5.07
C LEU A 66 -17.36 -0.09 -4.30
N GLY A 67 -16.47 -0.97 -3.84
CA GLY A 67 -16.78 -2.11 -2.98
C GLY A 67 -17.42 -1.71 -1.66
N MET A 68 -16.92 -0.65 -1.03
CA MET A 68 -17.49 -0.12 0.21
C MET A 68 -18.83 0.60 -0.02
N ILE A 69 -18.97 1.39 -1.08
CA ILE A 69 -20.22 2.10 -1.40
C ILE A 69 -21.34 1.11 -1.76
N MET A 70 -21.03 0.10 -2.57
CA MET A 70 -22.00 -0.89 -3.02
C MET A 70 -22.18 -2.06 -2.03
N ASN A 71 -21.51 -2.04 -0.86
CA ASN A 71 -21.52 -3.14 0.11
C ASN A 71 -21.17 -4.51 -0.52
N ARG A 72 -20.24 -4.51 -1.49
CA ARG A 72 -19.82 -5.71 -2.23
C ARG A 72 -18.51 -6.23 -1.65
N LEU A 73 -18.60 -7.29 -0.84
CA LEU A 73 -17.45 -7.93 -0.18
C LEU A 73 -16.34 -8.38 -1.13
N GLU A 74 -16.69 -8.77 -2.36
CA GLU A 74 -15.74 -9.29 -3.35
C GLU A 74 -14.65 -8.26 -3.68
N PHE A 75 -15.01 -7.00 -3.92
CA PHE A 75 -14.04 -5.95 -4.23
C PHE A 75 -13.10 -5.65 -3.04
N VAL A 76 -13.62 -5.69 -1.81
CA VAL A 76 -12.79 -5.52 -0.60
C VAL A 76 -11.79 -6.68 -0.46
N LYS A 77 -12.22 -7.92 -0.73
CA LYS A 77 -11.34 -9.09 -0.74
C LYS A 77 -10.27 -9.02 -1.84
N TYR A 78 -10.64 -8.56 -3.04
CA TYR A 78 -9.69 -8.36 -4.14
C TYR A 78 -8.63 -7.32 -3.79
N HIS A 79 -9.05 -6.19 -3.19
CA HIS A 79 -8.12 -5.16 -2.74
C HIS A 79 -7.16 -5.68 -1.65
N LEU A 80 -7.67 -6.49 -0.71
CA LEU A 80 -6.85 -7.09 0.34
C LEU A 80 -5.79 -8.05 -0.23
N ARG A 81 -6.15 -8.85 -1.25
CA ARG A 81 -5.18 -9.69 -1.99
C ARG A 81 -4.14 -8.84 -2.69
N PHE A 82 -4.54 -7.76 -3.34
CA PHE A 82 -3.63 -6.83 -4.01
C PHE A 82 -2.61 -6.21 -3.05
N ILE A 83 -3.06 -5.69 -1.90
CA ILE A 83 -2.16 -5.15 -0.86
C ILE A 83 -1.23 -6.24 -0.32
N SER A 84 -1.73 -7.45 -0.09
CA SER A 84 -0.89 -8.58 0.36
C SER A 84 0.22 -8.90 -0.64
N THR A 85 -0.07 -8.88 -1.94
CA THR A 85 0.95 -9.09 -2.97
C THR A 85 1.99 -7.97 -2.95
N ILE A 86 1.56 -6.70 -2.86
CA ILE A 86 2.46 -5.55 -2.76
C ILE A 86 3.35 -5.66 -1.52
N TYR A 87 2.79 -6.04 -0.37
CA TYR A 87 3.54 -6.23 0.86
C TYR A 87 4.67 -7.24 0.70
N VAL A 88 4.39 -8.41 0.09
CA VAL A 88 5.41 -9.42 -0.19
C VAL A 88 6.49 -8.89 -1.15
N LEU A 89 6.09 -8.15 -2.20
CA LEU A 89 7.05 -7.53 -3.12
C LEU A 89 7.95 -6.50 -2.43
N ILE A 90 7.41 -5.69 -1.53
CA ILE A 90 8.19 -4.71 -0.74
C ILE A 90 9.18 -5.43 0.17
N LEU A 91 8.76 -6.48 0.88
CA LEU A 91 9.65 -7.26 1.73
C LEU A 91 10.78 -7.90 0.92
N LEU A 92 10.47 -8.51 -0.24
CA LEU A 92 11.48 -9.07 -1.13
C LEU A 92 12.47 -8.00 -1.60
N GLY A 93 11.96 -6.83 -2.01
CA GLY A 93 12.80 -5.69 -2.41
C GLY A 93 13.71 -5.19 -1.28
N LEU A 94 13.20 -5.11 -0.06
CA LEU A 94 13.98 -4.71 1.11
C LEU A 94 15.07 -5.73 1.46
N ILE A 95 14.76 -7.02 1.41
CA ILE A 95 15.74 -8.10 1.66
C ILE A 95 16.85 -8.06 0.61
N ILE A 96 16.49 -8.00 -0.67
CA ILE A 96 17.46 -7.92 -1.78
C ILE A 96 18.30 -6.65 -1.67
N GLY A 97 17.68 -5.51 -1.34
CA GLY A 97 18.38 -4.24 -1.14
C GLY A 97 19.38 -4.28 0.02
N CYS A 98 18.99 -4.89 1.14
CA CYS A 98 19.90 -5.09 2.28
C CYS A 98 21.10 -5.96 1.88
N ILE A 99 20.87 -7.10 1.22
CA ILE A 99 21.96 -7.98 0.74
C ILE A 99 22.87 -7.24 -0.26
N GLY A 100 22.28 -6.54 -1.22
CA GLY A 100 23.02 -5.79 -2.24
C GLY A 100 23.88 -4.67 -1.65
N SER A 101 23.36 -3.94 -0.66
CA SER A 101 24.11 -2.88 0.03
C SER A 101 25.34 -3.41 0.78
N VAL A 102 25.21 -4.55 1.46
CA VAL A 102 26.33 -5.20 2.16
C VAL A 102 27.40 -5.67 1.16
N ILE A 103 27.00 -6.26 0.03
CA ILE A 103 27.94 -6.65 -1.04
C ILE A 103 28.63 -5.42 -1.65
N GLY A 104 27.89 -4.34 -1.88
CA GLY A 104 28.44 -3.08 -2.40
C GLY A 104 29.50 -2.49 -1.48
N LEU A 105 29.25 -2.47 -0.17
CA LEU A 105 30.19 -2.02 0.86
C LEU A 105 31.52 -2.81 0.87
N LYS A 106 31.49 -4.09 0.51
CA LYS A 106 32.71 -4.90 0.36
C LYS A 106 33.59 -4.44 -0.81
N ASN A 107 32.97 -3.90 -1.88
CA ASN A 107 33.66 -3.51 -3.11
C ASN A 107 34.09 -2.03 -3.14
N THR A 108 33.76 -1.22 -2.13
CA THR A 108 34.08 0.22 -2.12
C THR A 108 35.54 0.56 -1.78
N GLY A 109 36.38 -0.42 -1.43
CA GLY A 109 37.80 -0.18 -1.17
C GLY A 109 38.09 0.76 0.01
N ILE A 110 37.11 0.97 0.90
CA ILE A 110 37.24 1.83 2.09
C ILE A 110 38.27 1.18 3.03
N PRO A 111 39.36 1.86 3.40
CA PRO A 111 40.43 1.26 4.20
C PRO A 111 40.11 1.17 5.70
N ASP A 112 39.10 1.90 6.18
CA ASP A 112 38.79 2.01 7.61
C ASP A 112 37.66 1.05 8.02
N ALA A 113 38.02 0.00 8.77
CA ALA A 113 37.11 -1.03 9.25
C ALA A 113 36.00 -0.48 10.18
N ASN A 114 36.26 0.61 10.91
CA ASN A 114 35.26 1.24 11.76
C ASN A 114 34.15 1.91 10.94
N VAL A 115 34.51 2.51 9.81
CA VAL A 115 33.55 3.15 8.89
C VAL A 115 32.67 2.09 8.22
N ILE A 116 33.26 0.96 7.80
CA ILE A 116 32.50 -0.18 7.23
C ILE A 116 31.54 -0.76 8.27
N GLY A 117 32.00 -0.97 9.51
CA GLY A 117 31.16 -1.47 10.59
C GLY A 117 29.97 -0.54 10.90
N LEU A 118 30.22 0.77 10.94
CA LEU A 118 29.17 1.77 11.16
C LEU A 118 28.15 1.81 10.00
N LEU A 119 28.62 1.75 8.75
CA LEU A 119 27.75 1.70 7.56
C LEU A 119 26.91 0.40 7.51
N ALA A 120 27.50 -0.75 7.83
CA ALA A 120 26.78 -2.02 7.90
C ALA A 120 25.73 -2.02 9.02
N PHE A 121 26.07 -1.46 10.19
CA PHE A 121 25.14 -1.32 11.31
C PHE A 121 23.97 -0.39 10.96
N THR A 122 24.25 0.78 10.41
CA THR A 122 23.21 1.78 10.06
C THR A 122 22.29 1.29 8.95
N THR A 123 22.81 0.65 7.91
CA THR A 123 22.01 0.04 6.83
C THR A 123 21.10 -1.08 7.33
N THR A 124 21.62 -1.94 8.23
CA THR A 124 20.83 -3.02 8.85
C THR A 124 19.74 -2.46 9.75
N LEU A 125 20.06 -1.46 10.59
CA LEU A 125 19.10 -0.80 11.47
C LEU A 125 17.99 -0.11 10.67
N MET A 126 18.35 0.58 9.59
CA MET A 126 17.40 1.20 8.67
C MET A 126 16.50 0.15 8.01
N GLY A 127 17.07 -0.96 7.56
CA GLY A 127 16.32 -2.09 6.99
C GLY A 127 15.30 -2.67 7.97
N ILE A 128 15.71 -2.96 9.21
CA ILE A 128 14.82 -3.48 10.27
C ILE A 128 13.70 -2.48 10.57
N THR A 129 14.04 -1.19 10.67
CA THR A 129 13.06 -0.14 10.95
C THR A 129 12.03 -0.04 9.82
N LEU A 130 12.47 -0.08 8.56
CA LEU A 130 11.59 -0.06 7.40
C LEU A 130 10.67 -1.29 7.35
N ILE A 131 11.22 -2.49 7.56
CA ILE A 131 10.43 -3.74 7.61
C ILE A 131 9.36 -3.66 8.71
N THR A 132 9.73 -3.16 9.89
CA THR A 132 8.83 -3.01 11.04
C THR A 132 7.70 -2.03 10.70
N CYS A 133 8.04 -0.85 10.18
CA CYS A 133 7.06 0.16 9.77
C CYS A 133 6.09 -0.38 8.70
N VAL A 134 6.61 -1.02 7.65
CA VAL A 134 5.78 -1.60 6.57
C VAL A 134 4.87 -2.70 7.10
N THR A 135 5.37 -3.54 8.01
CA THR A 135 4.58 -4.63 8.63
C THR A 135 3.48 -4.11 9.55
N LEU A 136 3.77 -3.07 10.33
CA LEU A 136 2.75 -2.40 11.17
C LEU A 136 1.67 -1.75 10.31
N GLN A 137 2.04 -1.05 9.24
CA GLN A 137 1.08 -0.47 8.30
C GLN A 137 0.21 -1.55 7.65
N PHE A 138 0.82 -2.64 7.15
CA PHE A 138 0.07 -3.75 6.57
C PHE A 138 -0.92 -4.37 7.55
N SER A 139 -0.48 -4.62 8.79
CA SER A 139 -1.33 -5.19 9.84
C SER A 139 -2.53 -4.28 10.15
N LEU A 140 -2.30 -2.96 10.22
CA LEU A 140 -3.34 -1.97 10.45
C LEU A 140 -4.36 -1.92 9.30
N ILE A 141 -3.89 -1.99 8.04
CA ILE A 141 -4.76 -2.01 6.86
C ILE A 141 -5.62 -3.28 6.85
N VAL A 142 -5.02 -4.45 7.06
CA VAL A 142 -5.74 -5.73 7.11
C VAL A 142 -6.78 -5.71 8.24
N TRP A 143 -6.43 -5.15 9.40
CA TRP A 143 -7.36 -5.01 10.51
C TRP A 143 -8.57 -4.12 10.16
N ILE A 144 -8.35 -2.96 9.54
CA ILE A 144 -9.43 -2.07 9.08
C ILE A 144 -10.32 -2.77 8.06
N LEU A 145 -9.74 -3.36 7.00
CA LEU A 145 -10.50 -3.98 5.92
C LEU A 145 -11.28 -5.22 6.38
N ASN A 146 -10.72 -6.02 7.30
CA ASN A 146 -11.45 -7.10 7.94
C ASN A 146 -12.63 -6.60 8.78
N GLY A 147 -12.47 -5.46 9.47
CA GLY A 147 -13.55 -4.78 10.17
C GLY A 147 -14.66 -4.31 9.22
N VAL A 148 -14.29 -3.73 8.07
CA VAL A 148 -15.23 -3.31 7.02
C VAL A 148 -16.01 -4.51 6.45
N MET A 149 -15.33 -5.64 6.18
CA MET A 149 -16.01 -6.84 5.70
C MET A 149 -17.02 -7.39 6.72
N ARG A 150 -16.70 -7.35 8.02
CA ARG A 150 -17.64 -7.74 9.08
C ARG A 150 -18.87 -6.84 9.10
N LEU A 151 -18.68 -5.52 9.00
CA LEU A 151 -19.77 -4.55 8.91
C LEU A 151 -20.70 -4.85 7.73
N ILE A 152 -20.15 -4.99 6.53
CA ILE A 152 -20.93 -5.28 5.32
C ILE A 152 -21.73 -6.59 5.48
N THR A 153 -21.11 -7.62 6.08
CA THR A 153 -21.77 -8.91 6.30
C THR A 153 -22.94 -8.81 7.29
N GLU A 154 -22.76 -8.04 8.38
CA GLU A 154 -23.83 -7.81 9.36
C GLU A 154 -25.00 -7.02 8.75
N ASP A 155 -24.72 -6.00 7.94
CA ASP A 155 -25.76 -5.19 7.31
C ASP A 155 -26.54 -6.01 6.26
N MET A 156 -25.86 -6.88 5.51
CA MET A 156 -26.52 -7.81 4.58
C MET A 156 -27.42 -8.81 5.31
N MET A 157 -26.96 -9.39 6.44
CA MET A 157 -27.80 -10.30 7.23
C MET A 157 -29.02 -9.60 7.83
N ARG A 158 -28.91 -8.34 8.28
CA ARG A 158 -30.06 -7.59 8.79
C ARG A 158 -31.12 -7.34 7.72
N LEU A 159 -30.70 -7.03 6.50
CA LEU A 159 -31.62 -6.81 5.38
C LEU A 159 -32.41 -8.08 5.06
N LEU A 160 -31.74 -9.23 4.97
CA LEU A 160 -32.40 -10.52 4.72
C LEU A 160 -33.42 -10.87 5.80
N VAL A 161 -33.07 -10.68 7.08
CA VAL A 161 -34.01 -10.92 8.20
C VAL A 161 -35.20 -9.95 8.18
N SER A 162 -35.00 -8.70 7.76
CA SER A 162 -36.11 -7.74 7.64
C SER A 162 -37.03 -8.03 6.46
N GLU A 163 -36.50 -8.59 5.38
CA GLU A 163 -37.24 -8.98 4.18
C GLU A 163 -38.10 -10.22 4.48
N ASP A 164 -37.52 -11.25 5.10
CA ASP A 164 -38.24 -12.43 5.59
C ASP A 164 -39.35 -12.06 6.59
N ALA A 165 -39.11 -11.09 7.47
CA ALA A 165 -40.11 -10.62 8.44
C ALA A 165 -41.26 -9.84 7.79
N ASN A 166 -41.01 -9.18 6.65
CA ASN A 166 -42.00 -8.39 5.93
C ASN A 166 -42.83 -9.25 4.94
N GLU A 167 -42.30 -10.39 4.50
CA GLU A 167 -43.06 -11.40 3.72
C GLU A 167 -43.98 -12.27 4.59
N MET A 168 -43.73 -12.32 5.91
CA MET A 168 -44.54 -13.07 6.88
C MET A 168 -45.66 -12.25 7.55
N ALA A 169 -45.84 -10.98 7.20
CA ALA A 169 -46.86 -10.06 7.73
C ALA A 169 -47.95 -9.76 6.70
#